data_AF-A0A1G0SXJ4-F1
#
_entry.id   AF-A0A1G0SXJ4-F1
#
_cell.length_a   1.000
_cell.length_b   1.000
_cell.length_c   1.000
_cell.angle_alpha   90.00
_cell.angle_beta   90.00
_cell.angle_gamma   90.00
#
_symmetry.space_group_name_H-M   'P 1'
#
loop_
_entity.id
_entity.type
_entity.pdbx_description
1 polymer ?
#
loop_
_entity_poly.entity_id
_entity_poly.type
_entity_poly.pdbx_seq_one_letter_code
_entity_poly.pdbx_strand_id
1 'polypeptide(L)' 'MKSSQVKISVFNILGEKVADLIDGEMNAGIHEALFNAARYASGVYFYTIEQSRKAGQVKKISGM' A
#
# COMPACT_ATOMS: atom_id res chain seq x y z
N MET A 1 -11.04 15.11 -3.32
CA MET A 1 -10.29 14.39 -2.27
C MET A 1 -8.99 13.87 -2.89
N LYS A 2 -7.85 13.89 -2.17
CA LYS A 2 -6.59 13.36 -2.69
C LYS A 2 -6.58 11.84 -2.48
N SER A 3 -6.37 11.05 -3.54
CA SER A 3 -6.09 9.61 -3.46
C SER A 3 -4.64 9.32 -3.82
N SER A 4 -4.09 8.23 -3.28
CA SER A 4 -2.78 7.68 -3.62
C SER A 4 -2.88 6.17 -3.80
N GLN A 5 -2.03 5.60 -4.65
CA GLN A 5 -1.89 4.14 -4.72
C GLN A 5 -1.17 3.70 -3.46
N VAL A 6 -1.79 2.79 -2.71
CA VAL A 6 -1.27 2.20 -1.48
C VAL A 6 -1.16 0.70 -1.68
N LYS A 7 -0.01 0.14 -1.31
CA LYS A 7 0.21 -1.30 -1.23
C LYS A 7 0.67 -1.66 0.18
N ILE A 8 -0.04 -2.58 0.82
CA ILE A 8 0.34 -3.15 2.11
C ILE A 8 0.63 -4.63 1.91
N SER A 9 1.89 -5.03 2.08
CA SER A 9 2.33 -6.41 1.88
C SER A 9 2.73 -7.03 3.22
N VAL A 10 2.48 -8.31 3.42
CA VAL A 10 2.85 -9.07 4.63
C VAL A 10 3.90 -10.12 4.29
N PHE A 11 4.88 -10.28 5.17
CA PHE A 11 6.03 -11.15 5.01
C PHE A 11 6.23 -12.03 6.24
N ASN A 12 6.77 -13.24 6.04
CA ASN A 12 7.23 -14.09 7.13
C ASN A 12 8.64 -13.68 7.62
N ILE A 13 9.17 -14.38 8.62
CA ILE A 13 10.49 -14.08 9.20
C ILE A 13 11.68 -14.26 8.24
N LEU A 14 11.48 -15.01 7.15
CA LEU A 14 12.50 -15.21 6.11
C LEU A 14 12.47 -14.09 5.07
N GLY A 15 11.53 -13.14 5.18
CA GLY A 15 11.33 -12.07 4.20
C GLY A 15 10.52 -12.51 2.98
N GLU A 16 9.90 -13.69 3.01
CA GLU A 16 9.04 -14.14 1.92
C GLU A 16 7.66 -13.48 2.03
N LYS A 17 7.15 -12.97 0.90
CA LYS A 17 5.83 -12.35 0.85
C LYS A 17 4.73 -13.40 0.94
N VAL A 18 3.80 -13.25 1.88
CA VAL A 18 2.71 -14.20 2.14
C VAL A 18 1.31 -13.67 1.80
N ALA A 19 1.13 -12.35 1.76
CA ALA A 19 -0.13 -11.71 1.36
C ALA A 19 0.07 -10.25 0.93
N ASP A 20 -0.80 -9.75 0.06
CA ASP A 20 -1.05 -8.32 -0.14
C ASP A 20 -2.39 -8.01 0.56
N LEU A 21 -2.38 -7.20 1.64
CA LEU A 21 -3.59 -6.79 2.38
C LEU A 21 -4.35 -5.69 1.66
N ILE A 22 -3.61 -4.79 1.04
CA ILE A 22 -4.12 -3.69 0.22
C ILE A 22 -3.24 -3.61 -1.02
N ASP A 23 -3.83 -3.44 -2.19
CA ASP A 23 -3.14 -3.03 -3.41
C ASP A 23 -4.12 -2.22 -4.27
N GLY A 24 -4.20 -0.91 -4.02
CA GLY A 24 -5.19 -0.07 -4.67
C GLY A 24 -5.13 1.42 -4.29
N GLU A 25 -5.98 2.21 -4.95
CA GLU A 25 -6.12 3.64 -4.63
C GLU A 25 -6.90 3.83 -3.32
N MET A 26 -6.32 4.58 -2.40
CA MET A 26 -6.92 4.95 -1.13
C MET A 26 -7.07 6.46 -1.02
N ASN A 27 -8.25 6.91 -0.60
CA ASN A 27 -8.48 8.31 -0.27
C ASN A 27 -7.73 8.69 1.01
N ALA A 28 -7.33 9.95 1.13
CA ALA A 28 -6.81 10.47 2.39
C ALA A 28 -7.83 10.26 3.53
N GLY A 29 -7.39 9.65 4.63
CA GLY A 29 -8.25 9.31 5.77
C GLY A 29 -7.66 8.18 6.61
N ILE A 30 -8.41 7.77 7.63
CA ILE A 30 -8.09 6.61 8.47
C ILE A 30 -8.68 5.38 7.79
N HIS A 31 -7.88 4.33 7.66
CA HIS A 31 -8.28 3.03 7.11
C HIS A 31 -7.84 1.94 8.07
N GLU A 32 -8.62 0.87 8.13
CA GLU A 32 -8.31 -0.33 8.91
C GLU A 32 -8.13 -1.53 7.96
N ALA A 33 -7.13 -2.36 8.23
CA ALA A 33 -6.87 -3.58 7.48
C ALA A 33 -6.65 -4.73 8.46
N LEU A 34 -7.35 -5.84 8.22
CA LEU A 34 -7.25 -7.06 9.03
C LEU A 34 -6.44 -8.12 8.29
N PHE A 35 -5.36 -8.59 8.91
CA PHE A 35 -4.64 -9.78 8.45
C PHE A 35 -5.19 -11.04 9.12
N ASN A 36 -5.93 -11.86 8.37
CA ASN A 36 -6.38 -13.17 8.85
C ASN A 36 -5.27 -14.22 8.66
N ALA A 37 -4.52 -14.47 9.74
CA ALA A 37 -3.40 -15.40 9.75
C ALA A 37 -3.80 -16.90 9.83
N ALA A 38 -5.10 -17.26 9.82
CA ALA A 38 -5.55 -18.62 10.14
C ALA A 38 -5.04 -19.73 9.20
N ARG A 39 -4.63 -19.37 7.98
CA ARG A 39 -4.09 -20.31 6.98
C ARG A 39 -2.56 -20.31 6.90
N TYR A 40 -1.89 -19.52 7.74
CA TYR A 40 -0.43 -19.40 7.75
C TYR A 40 0.13 -19.98 9.06
N ALA A 41 1.40 -20.35 9.06
CA ALA A 41 2.06 -20.92 10.24
C ALA A 41 2.02 -19.92 11.41
N SER A 42 1.94 -20.42 12.64
CA SER A 42 2.09 -19.56 13.82
C SER A 42 3.50 -18.95 13.86
N GLY A 43 3.60 -17.66 14.17
CA GLY A 43 4.89 -16.98 14.21
C GLY A 43 4.78 -15.48 14.08
N VAL A 44 5.93 -14.84 13.90
CA VAL A 44 6.06 -13.39 13.68
C VAL A 44 5.91 -13.09 12.20
N TYR A 45 5.19 -12.01 11.90
CA TYR A 45 5.01 -11.48 10.56
C TYR A 45 5.38 -10.00 10.53
N PHE A 46 5.91 -9.56 9.40
CA PHE A 46 6.24 -8.17 9.13
C PHE A 46 5.32 -7.65 8.04
N TYR A 47 5.09 -6.34 8.02
CA TYR A 47 4.37 -5.70 6.91
C TYR A 47 5.14 -4.50 6.38
N THR A 48 4.96 -4.22 5.09
CA THR A 48 5.39 -2.97 4.46
C THR A 48 4.18 -2.16 4.05
N ILE A 49 4.32 -0.83 4.07
CA ILE A 49 3.35 0.10 3.48
C ILE A 49 4.09 0.92 2.44
N GLU A 50 3.66 0.80 1.20
CA GLU A 50 4.17 1.56 0.06
C GLU A 50 3.08 2.52 -0.40
N GLN A 51 3.41 3.81 -0.46
CA GLN A 51 2.51 4.82 -1.00
C GLN A 51 3.18 5.49 -2.20
N SER A 52 2.54 5.41 -3.36
CA SER A 52 2.95 6.19 -4.53
C SER A 52 1.90 7.25 -4.85
N ARG A 53 2.37 8.48 -5.02
CA ARG A 53 1.54 9.60 -5.46
C ARG A 53 1.69 9.73 -6.96
N LYS A 54 0.58 9.78 -7.71
CA LYS A 54 0.61 10.25 -9.10
C LYS A 54 1.16 11.68 -9.10
N ALA A 55 2.31 11.90 -9.75
CA ALA A 55 2.86 13.24 -9.90
C ALA A 55 1.82 14.13 -10.60
N GLY A 56 1.66 15.36 -10.11
CA GLY A 56 0.80 16.32 -10.79
C GLY A 56 1.36 16.61 -12.18
N GLN A 57 0.52 16.52 -13.22
CA GLN A 57 0.95 16.95 -14.56
C GLN A 57 1.22 18.45 -14.52
N VAL A 58 2.49 18.84 -14.71
CA VAL A 58 2.85 20.24 -14.93
C VAL A 58 2.89 20.46 -16.43
N LYS A 59 1.91 21.18 -16.97
CA LYS A 59 1.88 21.59 -18.37
C LYS A 59 2.47 22.99 -18.48
N LYS A 60 3.57 23.15 -19.22
CA LYS A 60 4.12 24.47 -19.56
C LYS A 60 3.11 25.20 -20.45
N ILE A 61 2.68 26.39 -20.02
CA ILE A 61 1.92 27.32 -20.87
C ILE A 61 2.93 28.33 -21.43
N SER A 62 3.11 28.35 -22.75
CA SER A 62 3.78 29.46 -23.42
C SER A 62 2.72 30.49 -23.79
N GLY A 63 2.83 31.69 -23.23
CA GLY A 63 2.10 32.87 -23.70
C GLY A 63 2.86 33.54 -24.84
N MET A 64 2.11 34.03 -25.83
CA MET A 64 2.61 34.97 -26.85
C MET A 64 2.80 36.35 -26.25
#